data_AF-A0A2Z5JZN1-F1
#
_entry.id   AF-A0A2Z5JZN1-F1
#
_cell.length_a   1.000
_cell.length_b   1.000
_cell.length_c   1.000
_cell.angle_alpha   90.00
_cell.angle_beta   90.00
_cell.angle_gamma   90.00
#
_symmetry.space_group_name_H-M   'P 1'
#
loop_
_entity.id
_entity.type
_entity.pdbx_description
1 polymer ?
#
loop_
_entity_poly.entity_id
_entity_poly.type
_entity_poly.pdbx_seq_one_letter_code
_entity_poly.pdbx_strand_id
1 'polypeptide(L)'
;MPEDVLKSQRRSELREFLMSRRARVSPAEVGLPDGGARRRTPGLRREEVAVLAGVGASWYQWLEQGRDISVSPQVLDSVARVLRLRDAERRHLYLLAGLNPPVPAVEPERRDMCDGLRRLIDT
;
A
#
# COMPACT_ATOMS: atom_id res chain seq x y z
N MET A 1 -6.81 -27.31 5.16
CA MET A 1 -5.61 -26.45 5.29
C MET A 1 -5.70 -25.71 6.61
N PRO A 2 -4.71 -25.78 7.52
CA PRO A 2 -4.76 -25.06 8.79
C PRO A 2 -4.75 -23.54 8.54
N GLU A 3 -5.53 -22.77 9.30
CA GLU A 3 -5.66 -21.31 9.15
C GLU A 3 -4.30 -20.58 9.28
N ASP A 4 -3.38 -21.13 10.06
CA ASP A 4 -2.05 -20.57 10.30
C ASP A 4 -1.16 -20.59 9.05
N VAL A 5 -1.34 -21.58 8.17
CA VAL A 5 -0.61 -21.65 6.91
C VAL A 5 -1.04 -20.51 5.98
N LEU A 6 -2.35 -20.23 5.89
CA LEU A 6 -2.89 -19.12 5.09
C LEU A 6 -2.49 -17.75 5.66
N LYS A 7 -2.46 -17.60 6.99
CA LYS A 7 -1.93 -16.38 7.64
C LYS A 7 -0.45 -16.18 7.34
N SER A 8 0.35 -17.24 7.42
CA SER A 8 1.79 -17.17 7.11
C SER A 8 2.05 -16.81 5.65
N GLN A 9 1.29 -17.41 4.73
CA GLN A 9 1.37 -17.12 3.31
C GLN A 9 1.00 -15.66 3.01
N ARG A 10 -0.13 -15.16 3.53
CA ARG A 10 -0.52 -13.75 3.37
C ARG A 10 0.53 -12.76 3.89
N ARG A 11 1.18 -13.06 5.02
CA ARG A 11 2.26 -12.21 5.55
C ARG A 11 3.52 -12.22 4.68
N SER A 12 3.82 -13.35 4.04
CA SER A 12 4.91 -13.46 3.07
C SER A 12 4.60 -12.64 1.82
N GLU A 13 3.38 -12.73 1.31
CA GLU A 13 2.89 -11.90 0.20
C GLU A 13 2.88 -10.40 0.56
N LEU A 14 2.48 -10.04 1.78
CA LEU A 14 2.53 -8.66 2.29
C LEU A 14 3.96 -8.12 2.26
N ARG A 15 4.92 -8.90 2.73
CA ARG A 15 6.33 -8.55 2.71
C ARG A 15 6.83 -8.29 1.29
N GLU A 16 6.58 -9.22 0.37
CA GLU A 16 7.03 -9.10 -1.02
C GLU A 16 6.38 -7.90 -1.71
N PHE A 17 5.08 -7.71 -1.47
CA PHE A 17 4.34 -6.55 -1.97
C PHE A 17 4.95 -5.24 -1.48
N LEU A 18 5.14 -5.07 -0.18
CA LEU A 18 5.71 -3.84 0.39
C LEU A 18 7.14 -3.59 -0.09
N MET A 19 7.99 -4.62 -0.13
CA MET A 19 9.35 -4.51 -0.67
C MET A 19 9.35 -4.04 -2.13
N SER A 20 8.49 -4.64 -2.97
CA SER A 20 8.37 -4.28 -4.39
C SER A 20 7.88 -2.85 -4.58
N ARG A 21 6.85 -2.41 -3.83
CA ARG A 21 6.29 -1.06 -3.92
C ARG A 21 7.27 0.00 -3.42
N ARG A 22 7.97 -0.28 -2.31
CA ARG A 22 9.01 0.62 -1.79
C ARG A 22 10.16 0.81 -2.79
N ALA A 23 10.57 -0.26 -3.49
CA ALA A 23 11.63 -0.18 -4.49
C ALA A 23 11.24 0.61 -5.75
N ARG A 24 9.93 0.75 -6.04
CA ARG A 24 9.41 1.47 -7.20
C ARG A 24 9.32 2.97 -7.02
N VAL A 25 9.08 3.44 -5.79
CA VAL A 25 8.96 4.88 -5.51
C VAL A 25 10.36 5.47 -5.33
N SER A 26 10.68 6.46 -6.16
CA SER A 26 11.92 7.21 -6.05
C SER A 26 11.84 8.26 -4.93
N PRO A 27 12.97 8.66 -4.34
CA PRO A 27 13.02 9.76 -3.36
C PRO A 27 12.43 11.06 -3.92
N ALA A 28 12.77 11.41 -5.16
CA ALA A 28 12.26 12.62 -5.82
C ALA A 28 10.71 12.66 -5.89
N GLU A 29 10.05 11.53 -6.14
CA GLU A 29 8.57 11.45 -6.19
C GLU A 29 7.86 11.78 -4.87
N VAL A 30 8.60 11.78 -3.75
CA VAL A 30 8.12 12.15 -2.42
C VAL A 30 8.82 13.38 -1.86
N GLY A 31 9.50 14.14 -2.72
CA GLY A 31 10.17 15.39 -2.35
C GLY A 31 11.47 15.22 -1.57
N LEU A 32 12.04 14.01 -1.56
CA LEU A 32 13.35 13.75 -0.96
C LEU A 32 14.46 13.87 -1.99
N PRO A 33 15.68 14.27 -1.58
CA PRO A 33 16.83 14.24 -2.47
C PRO A 33 17.18 12.79 -2.83
N ASP A 34 17.59 12.58 -4.08
CA ASP A 34 17.95 11.24 -4.60
C ASP A 34 19.15 10.61 -3.86
N GLY A 35 19.86 11.38 -3.04
CA GLY A 35 20.96 10.87 -2.20
C GLY A 35 22.27 10.62 -2.96
N GLY A 36 22.32 10.98 -4.25
CA GLY A 36 23.50 10.96 -5.10
C GLY A 36 24.17 9.59 -5.25
N ALA A 37 25.43 9.60 -5.69
CA ALA A 37 26.19 8.39 -6.04
C ALA A 37 26.41 7.37 -4.90
N ARG A 38 26.07 7.71 -3.65
CA ARG A 38 26.27 6.86 -2.46
C ARG A 38 25.01 6.09 -2.04
N ARG A 39 23.86 6.34 -2.68
CA ARG A 39 22.63 5.59 -2.42
C ARG A 39 22.74 4.18 -3.01
N ARG A 40 22.47 3.16 -2.18
CA ARG A 40 22.53 1.73 -2.57
C ARG A 40 21.16 1.14 -2.94
N THR A 41 20.08 1.80 -2.57
CA THR A 41 18.70 1.34 -2.82
C THR A 41 18.10 2.24 -3.90
N PRO A 42 17.62 1.71 -5.03
CA PRO A 42 17.08 2.54 -6.11
C PRO A 42 15.81 3.32 -5.71
N GLY A 43 14.99 2.76 -4.82
CA GLY A 43 13.79 3.42 -4.27
C GLY A 43 13.95 3.94 -2.85
N LEU A 44 12.82 4.11 -2.17
CA LEU A 44 12.77 4.57 -0.78
C LEU A 44 13.44 3.58 0.18
N ARG A 45 14.09 4.09 1.21
CA ARG A 45 14.58 3.35 2.37
C ARG A 45 13.43 3.11 3.34
N ARG A 46 13.56 2.08 4.19
CA ARG A 46 12.55 1.78 5.23
C ARG A 46 12.32 2.96 6.16
N GLU A 47 13.40 3.61 6.58
CA GLU A 47 13.37 4.79 7.45
C GLU A 47 12.67 5.98 6.78
N GLU A 48 12.90 6.18 5.48
CA GLU A 48 12.23 7.24 4.70
C GLU A 48 10.72 7.00 4.65
N VAL A 49 10.28 5.77 4.38
CA VAL A 49 8.86 5.42 4.40
C VAL A 49 8.26 5.63 5.79
N ALA A 50 8.97 5.20 6.84
CA ALA A 50 8.50 5.34 8.21
C ALA A 50 8.29 6.81 8.59
N VAL A 51 9.27 7.67 8.30
CA VAL A 51 9.17 9.12 8.54
C VAL A 51 8.01 9.74 7.78
N LEU A 52 7.91 9.47 6.47
CA LEU A 52 6.85 10.02 5.62
C LEU A 52 5.45 9.52 6.02
N ALA A 53 5.34 8.30 6.54
CA ALA A 53 4.08 7.71 7.00
C ALA A 53 3.73 8.08 8.46
N GLY A 54 4.63 8.76 9.19
CA GLY A 54 4.43 9.12 10.59
C GLY A 54 4.47 7.92 11.55
N VAL A 55 5.27 6.90 11.26
CA VAL A 55 5.41 5.69 12.08
C VAL A 55 6.87 5.46 12.50
N GLY A 56 7.08 4.65 13.54
CA GLY A 56 8.43 4.27 13.94
C GLY A 56 9.13 3.39 12.88
N ALA A 57 10.43 3.59 12.68
CA ALA A 57 11.22 2.81 11.71
C ALA A 57 11.19 1.31 11.99
N SER A 58 11.31 0.91 13.26
CA SER A 58 11.20 -0.50 13.69
C SER A 58 9.82 -1.09 13.39
N TRP A 59 8.77 -0.29 13.52
CA TRP A 59 7.40 -0.73 13.22
C TRP A 59 7.23 -1.00 11.73
N TYR A 60 7.67 -0.08 10.86
CA TYR A 60 7.62 -0.31 9.41
C TYR A 60 8.50 -1.50 9.00
N GLN A 61 9.64 -1.70 9.66
CA GLN A 61 10.46 -2.89 9.44
C GLN A 61 9.71 -4.18 9.80
N TRP A 62 8.99 -4.24 10.92
CA TRP A 62 8.21 -5.42 11.29
C TRP A 62 7.05 -5.68 10.32
N LEU A 63 6.39 -4.63 9.85
CA LEU A 63 5.37 -4.71 8.80
C LEU A 63 5.96 -5.31 7.51
N GLU A 64 7.06 -4.75 7.02
CA GLU A 64 7.73 -5.26 5.80
C GLU A 64 8.33 -6.66 6.00
N GLN A 65 8.64 -7.06 7.23
CA GLN A 65 9.07 -8.43 7.53
C GLN A 65 7.92 -9.45 7.55
N GLY A 66 6.66 -8.99 7.53
CA GLY A 66 5.50 -9.86 7.69
C GLY A 66 5.38 -10.45 9.09
N ARG A 67 5.82 -9.71 10.13
CA ARG A 67 5.62 -10.15 11.52
C ARG A 67 4.14 -10.09 11.89
N ASP A 68 3.76 -10.88 12.88
CA ASP A 68 2.42 -10.78 13.46
C ASP A 68 2.30 -9.51 14.31
N ILE A 69 1.78 -8.44 13.71
CA ILE A 69 1.57 -7.15 14.37
C ILE A 69 0.17 -6.64 14.02
N SER A 70 -0.47 -5.96 14.97
CA SER A 70 -1.72 -5.25 14.68
C SER A 70 -1.40 -3.95 13.93
N VAL A 71 -2.14 -3.71 12.84
CA VAL A 71 -2.02 -2.51 12.01
C VAL A 71 -3.38 -1.82 11.94
N SER A 72 -3.40 -0.50 12.08
CA SER A 72 -4.63 0.27 11.93
C SER A 72 -4.87 0.66 10.45
N PRO A 73 -6.13 0.82 10.03
CA PRO A 73 -6.47 1.32 8.70
C PRO A 73 -5.78 2.67 8.37
N GLN A 74 -5.73 3.58 9.35
CA GLN A 74 -5.09 4.88 9.20
C GLN A 74 -3.60 4.76 8.86
N VAL A 75 -2.89 3.83 9.51
CA VAL A 75 -1.47 3.60 9.22
C VAL A 75 -1.29 2.96 7.83
N LEU A 76 -2.13 2.00 7.45
CA LEU A 76 -2.09 1.46 6.08
C LEU A 76 -2.37 2.53 5.03
N ASP A 77 -3.26 3.48 5.30
CA ASP A 77 -3.55 4.59 4.39
C ASP A 77 -2.36 5.54 4.25
N SER A 78 -1.69 5.87 5.35
CA SER A 78 -0.45 6.65 5.30
C SER A 78 0.63 5.93 4.49
N VAL A 79 0.84 4.63 4.75
CA VAL A 79 1.80 3.82 3.98
C VAL A 79 1.41 3.74 2.51
N ALA A 80 0.14 3.53 2.19
CA ALA A 80 -0.35 3.48 0.82
C ALA A 80 -0.13 4.81 0.08
N ARG A 81 -0.33 5.95 0.76
CA ARG A 81 -0.07 7.28 0.21
C ARG A 81 1.42 7.48 -0.08
N VAL A 82 2.29 7.16 0.87
CA VAL A 82 3.75 7.29 0.73
C VAL A 82 4.28 6.41 -0.40
N LEU A 83 3.78 5.17 -0.48
CA LEU A 83 4.14 4.23 -1.54
C LEU A 83 3.39 4.51 -2.87
N ARG A 84 2.62 5.61 -2.94
CA ARG A 84 1.86 6.05 -4.12
C ARG A 84 1.04 4.93 -4.76
N LEU A 85 0.41 4.10 -3.91
CA LEU A 85 -0.38 2.97 -4.36
C LEU A 85 -1.65 3.44 -5.07
N ARG A 86 -1.95 2.82 -6.21
CA ARG A 86 -3.26 2.98 -6.87
C ARG A 86 -4.35 2.30 -6.05
N ASP A 87 -5.62 2.59 -6.32
CA ASP A 87 -6.73 2.03 -5.54
C ASP A 87 -6.75 0.49 -5.53
N ALA A 88 -6.44 -0.16 -6.65
CA ALA A 88 -6.35 -1.61 -6.69
C ALA A 88 -5.24 -2.16 -5.77
N GLU A 89 -4.12 -1.46 -5.69
CA GLU A 89 -2.95 -1.83 -4.89
C GLU A 89 -3.18 -1.55 -3.41
N ARG A 90 -3.86 -0.43 -3.09
CA ARG A 90 -4.32 -0.14 -1.72
C ARG A 90 -5.31 -1.21 -1.24
N ARG A 91 -6.29 -1.60 -2.04
CA ARG A 91 -7.21 -2.69 -1.67
C ARG A 91 -6.46 -4.00 -1.43
N HIS A 92 -5.51 -4.33 -2.30
CA HIS A 92 -4.69 -5.53 -2.13
C HIS A 92 -3.86 -5.49 -0.85
N LEU A 93 -3.25 -4.34 -0.52
CA LEU A 93 -2.53 -4.14 0.75
C LEU A 93 -3.41 -4.45 1.97
N TYR A 94 -4.65 -3.96 1.99
CA TYR A 94 -5.60 -4.24 3.07
C TYR A 94 -5.90 -5.74 3.22
N LEU A 95 -6.16 -6.43 2.10
CA LEU A 95 -6.44 -7.87 2.11
C LEU A 95 -5.26 -8.68 2.64
N LEU A 96 -4.03 -8.32 2.25
CA LEU A 96 -2.80 -8.95 2.75
C LEU A 96 -2.57 -8.68 4.24
N ALA A 97 -2.94 -7.51 4.72
CA ALA A 97 -2.92 -7.15 6.14
C ALA A 97 -4.09 -7.75 6.95
N GLY A 98 -5.01 -8.48 6.31
CA GLY A 98 -6.17 -9.08 6.97
C GLY A 98 -7.26 -8.08 7.37
N LEU A 99 -7.27 -6.89 6.77
CA LEU A 99 -8.27 -5.85 7.00
C LEU A 99 -9.27 -5.75 5.85
N ASN A 100 -10.45 -5.20 6.13
CA ASN A 100 -11.43 -4.91 5.08
C ASN A 100 -11.01 -3.66 4.30
N PRO A 101 -10.86 -3.72 2.97
CA PRO A 101 -10.47 -2.56 2.18
C PRO A 101 -11.50 -1.43 2.24
N PRO A 102 -11.05 -0.17 2.16
CA PRO A 102 -11.96 0.97 2.03
C PRO A 102 -12.69 0.91 0.69
N VAL A 103 -13.94 1.39 0.67
CA VAL A 103 -14.70 1.53 -0.57
C VAL A 103 -13.97 2.54 -1.48
N PRO A 104 -13.72 2.22 -2.75
CA PRO A 104 -13.08 3.16 -3.67
C PRO A 104 -13.86 4.47 -3.73
N ALA A 105 -13.17 5.60 -3.68
CA ALA A 105 -13.78 6.86 -4.10
C ALA A 105 -14.09 6.73 -5.59
N VAL A 106 -15.35 6.86 -5.98
CA VAL A 106 -15.73 6.82 -7.39
C VAL A 106 -15.21 8.12 -7.99
N GLU A 107 -14.19 8.05 -8.86
CA GLU A 107 -13.79 9.20 -9.67
C GLU A 107 -15.01 9.65 -10.49
N PRO A 108 -15.33 10.96 -10.50
CA PRO A 108 -16.58 11.48 -11.08
C PRO A 108 -16.75 11.08 -12.55
N GLU A 109 -15.66 10.96 -13.29
CA GLU A 109 -15.64 10.52 -14.69
C GLU A 109 -16.14 9.07 -14.93
N ARG A 110 -16.08 8.17 -13.93
CA ARG A 110 -16.71 6.84 -14.05
C ARG A 110 -18.21 6.86 -13.72
N ARG A 111 -18.68 7.90 -13.03
CA ARG A 111 -20.11 8.07 -12.71
C ARG A 111 -20.91 8.40 -13.96
N ASP A 112 -20.35 9.20 -14.86
CA ASP A 112 -20.96 9.55 -16.15
C ASP A 112 -21.21 8.30 -17.02
N MET A 113 -20.27 7.33 -16.98
CA MET A 113 -20.41 6.08 -17.72
C MET A 113 -21.48 5.14 -17.11
N CYS A 114 -21.65 5.15 -15.78
CA CYS A 114 -22.69 4.37 -15.10
C CYS A 114 -24.10 4.93 -15.33
N ASP A 115 -24.26 6.25 -15.47
CA ASP A 115 -25.55 6.88 -15.78
C ASP A 115 -26.02 6.56 -17.21
N GLY A 116 -25.10 6.40 -18.15
CA GLY A 116 -25.39 5.94 -19.51
C GLY A 116 -25.95 4.51 -19.56
N LEU A 117 -25.44 3.62 -18.71
CA LEU A 117 -25.92 2.23 -18.63
C LEU A 117 -27.29 2.13 -17.95
N ARG A 118 -27.61 3.02 -17.00
CA ARG A 118 -28.89 3.02 -16.29
C ARG A 118 -30.06 3.45 -17.17
N ARG A 119 -29.83 4.42 -18.08
CA ARG A 119 -30.83 4.83 -19.07
C ARG A 119 -31.24 3.73 -20.06
N LEU A 120 -30.39 2.72 -20.26
CA LEU A 120 -30.68 1.59 -21.15
C LEU A 120 -31.51 0.48 -20.49
N ILE A 121 -31.60 0.45 -19.16
CA ILE A 121 -32.36 -0.57 -18.41
C ILE A 121 -33.78 -0.06 -18.07
N ASP A 122 -34.00 1.26 -18.11
CA ASP A 122 -35.30 1.90 -17.84
C ASP A 122 -36.13 2.17 -19.12
N THR A 123 -35.85 1.49 -20.25
CA THR A 123 -36.67 1.52 -21.50
C THR A 123 -37.29 0.15 -21.75
#